data_AF-A0A6G3XLL4-F1
#
_entry.id   AF-A0A6G3XLL4-F1
#
_cell.length_a   1.000
_cell.length_b   1.000
_cell.length_c   1.000
_cell.angle_alpha   90.00
_cell.angle_beta   90.00
_cell.angle_gamma   90.00
#
_symmetry.space_group_name_H-M   'P 1'
#
loop_
_entity.id
_entity.type
_entity.pdbx_description
1 polymer ?
#
loop_
_entity_poly.entity_id
_entity_poly.type
_entity_poly.pdbx_seq_one_letter_code
_entity_poly.pdbx_strand_id
1 'polypeptide(L)'
;ITVPFSFKEIDEDGLPAYVPDAERAARVAGIAVRHAKLRNIPNAEKKIALVLSAYPTKHSRIGNAVGLDTPASAVALLRRLRAEGYDFGPEEDIPGLVSGDGDELIYALIEAGGHDQEWLTEEQLAKNPVRIPAADYRRWFAELPEELRTAVEEHWGPAPGEMFVDRSANPEDDI
;
A
#
# COMPACT_ATOMS: atom_id res chain seq x y z
N ILE A 1 -19.36 -1.18 5.61
CA ILE A 1 -19.19 0.28 5.35
C ILE A 1 -18.27 0.43 4.14
N THR A 2 -18.69 1.16 3.11
CA THR A 2 -17.89 1.41 1.88
C THR A 2 -17.87 2.91 1.58
N VAL A 3 -18.62 3.37 0.57
CA VAL A 3 -18.81 4.79 0.22
C VAL A 3 -20.28 5.02 -0.11
N PRO A 4 -20.82 6.24 0.10
CA PRO A 4 -22.13 6.58 -0.43
C PRO A 4 -22.07 6.55 -1.96
N PHE A 5 -23.01 5.85 -2.61
CA PHE A 5 -23.06 5.72 -4.08
C PHE A 5 -24.33 6.30 -4.71
N SER A 6 -25.27 6.77 -3.90
CA SER A 6 -26.46 7.48 -4.35
C SER A 6 -26.82 8.57 -3.36
N PHE A 7 -27.37 9.66 -3.87
CA PHE A 7 -27.73 10.83 -3.08
C PHE A 7 -29.21 11.14 -3.27
N LYS A 8 -29.85 11.66 -2.22
CA LYS A 8 -31.25 12.06 -2.28
C LYS A 8 -31.33 13.41 -2.96
N GLU A 9 -32.10 13.48 -4.04
CA GLU A 9 -32.43 14.68 -4.77
C GLU A 9 -33.95 14.88 -4.78
N ILE A 10 -34.39 16.10 -5.07
CA ILE A 10 -35.80 16.45 -5.22
C ILE A 10 -35.95 16.96 -6.66
N ASP A 11 -36.85 16.36 -7.43
CA ASP A 11 -37.11 16.78 -8.80
C ASP A 11 -37.95 18.08 -8.88
N GLU A 12 -38.21 18.55 -10.11
CA GLU A 12 -38.97 19.77 -10.35
C GLU A 12 -40.41 19.73 -9.81
N ASP A 13 -40.99 18.53 -9.64
CA ASP A 13 -42.32 18.30 -9.08
C ASP A 13 -42.32 18.16 -7.56
N GLY A 14 -41.16 18.27 -6.90
CA GLY A 14 -41.01 18.13 -5.46
C GLY A 14 -40.94 16.67 -4.99
N LEU A 15 -40.79 15.70 -5.90
CA LEU A 15 -40.73 14.28 -5.56
C LEU A 15 -39.28 13.85 -5.25
N PRO A 16 -39.06 13.06 -4.18
CA PRO A 16 -37.73 12.60 -3.84
C PRO A 16 -37.28 11.43 -4.71
N ALA A 17 -36.04 11.50 -5.22
CA ALA A 17 -35.38 10.42 -5.94
C ALA A 17 -33.98 10.14 -5.35
N TYR A 18 -33.49 8.91 -5.49
CA TYR A 18 -32.10 8.57 -5.21
C TYR A 18 -31.33 8.47 -6.52
N VAL A 19 -30.45 9.42 -6.77
CA VAL A 19 -29.65 9.49 -8.00
C VAL A 19 -28.29 8.84 -7.74
N PRO A 20 -27.90 7.82 -8.53
CA PRO A 20 -26.61 7.16 -8.35
C PRO A 20 -25.47 8.01 -8.92
N ASP A 21 -24.37 8.04 -8.21
CA ASP A 21 -23.08 8.50 -8.72
C ASP A 21 -22.34 7.31 -9.34
N ALA A 22 -22.03 7.40 -10.65
CA ALA A 22 -21.44 6.29 -11.39
C ALA A 22 -20.03 5.91 -10.91
N GLU A 23 -19.19 6.88 -10.51
CA GLU A 23 -17.84 6.63 -9.99
C GLU A 23 -17.94 5.88 -8.66
N ARG A 24 -18.79 6.39 -7.76
CA ARG A 24 -19.00 5.80 -6.43
C ARG A 24 -19.61 4.42 -6.54
N ALA A 25 -20.57 4.23 -7.45
CA ALA A 25 -21.18 2.93 -7.71
C ALA A 25 -20.14 1.92 -8.22
N ALA A 26 -19.27 2.33 -9.15
CA ALA A 26 -18.15 1.50 -9.61
C ALA A 26 -17.17 1.18 -8.47
N ARG A 27 -16.90 2.12 -7.56
CA ARG A 27 -16.07 1.89 -6.36
C ARG A 27 -16.68 0.83 -5.45
N VAL A 28 -17.98 0.92 -5.15
CA VAL A 28 -18.68 -0.08 -4.32
C VAL A 28 -18.68 -1.45 -4.99
N ALA A 29 -19.03 -1.52 -6.28
CA ALA A 29 -19.01 -2.76 -7.04
C ALA A 29 -17.61 -3.38 -7.08
N GLY A 30 -16.57 -2.56 -7.27
CA GLY A 30 -15.18 -2.98 -7.28
C GLY A 30 -14.71 -3.56 -5.94
N ILE A 31 -15.16 -3.00 -4.81
CA ILE A 31 -14.87 -3.57 -3.48
C ILE A 31 -15.58 -4.91 -3.32
N ALA A 32 -16.88 -4.97 -3.64
CA ALA A 32 -17.68 -6.18 -3.50
C ALA A 32 -17.11 -7.35 -4.34
N VAL A 33 -16.77 -7.09 -5.60
CA VAL A 33 -16.19 -8.09 -6.51
C VAL A 33 -14.82 -8.55 -6.01
N ARG A 34 -13.94 -7.64 -5.55
CA ARG A 34 -12.62 -8.03 -5.02
C ARG A 34 -12.75 -8.90 -3.76
N HIS A 35 -13.64 -8.55 -2.84
CA HIS A 35 -13.94 -9.38 -1.67
C HIS A 35 -14.49 -10.76 -2.05
N ALA A 36 -15.45 -10.82 -2.98
CA ALA A 36 -16.01 -12.08 -3.46
C ALA A 36 -14.95 -12.97 -4.15
N LYS A 37 -14.04 -12.35 -4.91
CA LYS A 37 -12.92 -13.06 -5.56
C LYS A 37 -12.02 -13.76 -4.55
N LEU A 38 -11.78 -13.20 -3.35
CA LEU A 38 -10.95 -13.84 -2.33
C LEU A 38 -11.42 -15.25 -1.95
N ARG A 39 -12.73 -15.52 -2.02
CA ARG A 39 -13.27 -16.87 -1.75
C ARG A 39 -12.86 -17.90 -2.80
N ASN A 40 -12.62 -17.46 -4.04
CA ASN A 40 -12.40 -18.33 -5.20
C ASN A 40 -10.92 -18.48 -5.58
N ILE A 41 -10.03 -17.66 -5.01
CA ILE A 41 -8.58 -17.78 -5.24
C ILE A 41 -8.01 -18.81 -4.25
N PRO A 42 -7.32 -19.86 -4.70
CA PRO A 42 -6.62 -20.79 -3.81
C PRO A 42 -5.64 -20.07 -2.89
N ASN A 43 -5.44 -20.52 -1.65
CA ASN A 43 -4.55 -19.83 -0.70
C ASN A 43 -3.12 -19.65 -1.25
N ALA A 44 -2.59 -20.65 -1.96
CA ALA A 44 -1.27 -20.60 -2.59
C ALA A 44 -1.15 -19.52 -3.69
N GLU A 45 -2.26 -19.07 -4.26
CA GLU A 45 -2.27 -18.03 -5.31
C GLU A 45 -2.62 -16.63 -4.74
N LYS A 46 -3.01 -16.55 -3.47
CA LYS A 46 -3.37 -15.28 -2.84
C LYS A 46 -2.12 -14.46 -2.52
N LYS A 47 -2.00 -13.30 -3.15
CA LYS A 47 -0.98 -12.30 -2.83
C LYS A 47 -1.46 -11.39 -1.68
N ILE A 48 -0.77 -11.42 -0.55
CA ILE A 48 -1.08 -10.61 0.64
C ILE A 48 0.02 -9.57 0.83
N ALA A 49 -0.37 -8.33 1.13
CA ALA A 49 0.53 -7.31 1.64
C ALA A 49 0.31 -7.15 3.15
N LEU A 50 1.37 -7.30 3.94
CA LEU A 50 1.38 -6.96 5.36
C LEU A 50 2.02 -5.58 5.53
N VAL A 51 1.21 -4.57 5.84
CA VAL A 51 1.66 -3.17 5.94
C VAL A 51 1.84 -2.80 7.41
N LEU A 52 3.06 -2.38 7.78
CA LEU A 52 3.38 -1.93 9.14
C LEU A 52 3.34 -0.40 9.22
N SER A 53 2.71 0.12 10.26
CA SER A 53 2.75 1.56 10.57
C SER A 53 4.17 1.97 10.93
N ALA A 54 4.59 3.15 10.49
CA ALA A 54 5.91 3.69 10.83
C ALA A 54 5.86 5.18 11.16
N TYR A 55 4.74 5.71 11.68
CA TYR A 55 4.57 7.15 11.91
C TYR A 55 5.14 7.61 13.27
N PRO A 56 5.90 8.73 13.33
CA PRO A 56 6.57 9.40 12.20
C PRO A 56 7.71 8.53 11.64
N THR A 57 8.02 8.67 10.34
CA THR A 57 8.87 7.79 9.49
C THR A 57 10.29 7.56 10.02
N LYS A 58 10.37 6.87 11.14
CA LYS A 58 11.60 6.52 11.86
C LYS A 58 11.67 5.02 12.02
N HIS A 59 12.86 4.45 11.89
CA HIS A 59 13.07 3.02 12.11
C HIS A 59 12.57 2.54 13.49
N SER A 60 12.73 3.37 14.52
CA SER A 60 12.24 3.11 15.88
C SER A 60 10.72 3.04 16.02
N ARG A 61 9.96 3.38 14.96
CA ARG A 61 8.49 3.41 14.94
C ARG A 61 7.87 2.35 14.05
N ILE A 62 8.67 1.54 13.36
CA ILE A 62 8.16 0.45 12.51
C ILE A 62 7.35 -0.51 13.37
N GLY A 63 6.13 -0.79 12.92
CA GLY A 63 5.18 -1.65 13.62
C GLY A 63 4.62 -1.03 14.92
N ASN A 64 4.64 0.30 15.10
CA ASN A 64 4.08 0.90 16.31
C ASN A 64 2.56 0.62 16.41
N ALA A 65 2.18 -0.23 17.36
CA ALA A 65 0.81 -0.61 17.67
C ALA A 65 0.63 -0.70 19.18
N VAL A 66 -0.35 0.05 19.72
CA VAL A 66 -0.55 0.16 21.17
C VAL A 66 -0.97 -1.19 21.75
N GLY A 67 -0.15 -1.73 22.66
CA GLY A 67 -0.43 -2.97 23.38
C GLY A 67 -0.22 -4.25 22.56
N LEU A 68 0.43 -4.14 21.39
CA LEU A 68 0.73 -5.29 20.53
C LEU A 68 2.25 -5.42 20.35
N ASP A 69 2.77 -6.63 20.53
CA ASP A 69 4.09 -7.00 20.05
C ASP A 69 4.01 -7.26 18.54
N THR A 70 4.13 -6.20 17.74
CA THR A 70 3.95 -6.27 16.29
C THR A 70 4.96 -7.21 15.60
N PRO A 71 6.26 -7.20 15.94
CA PRO A 71 7.23 -8.13 15.36
C PRO A 71 6.85 -9.59 15.60
N ALA A 72 6.60 -9.97 16.86
CA ALA A 72 6.22 -11.34 17.20
C ALA A 72 4.86 -11.73 16.58
N SER A 73 3.92 -10.79 16.56
CA SER A 73 2.58 -11.01 15.97
C SER A 73 2.66 -11.21 14.46
N ALA A 74 3.52 -10.47 13.76
CA ALA A 74 3.75 -10.64 12.32
C ALA A 74 4.33 -12.01 12.00
N VAL A 75 5.37 -12.45 12.72
CA VAL A 75 5.94 -13.80 12.56
C VAL A 75 4.90 -14.89 12.85
N ALA A 76 4.11 -14.74 13.93
CA ALA A 76 3.04 -15.68 14.26
C ALA A 76 1.96 -15.74 13.16
N LEU A 77 1.58 -14.59 12.60
CA LEU A 77 0.65 -14.51 11.48
C LEU A 77 1.21 -15.20 10.23
N LEU A 78 2.46 -14.94 9.86
CA LEU A 78 3.11 -15.55 8.70
C LEU A 78 3.18 -17.08 8.83
N ARG A 79 3.57 -17.59 10.01
CA ARG A 79 3.53 -19.04 10.31
C ARG A 79 2.14 -19.62 10.15
N ARG A 80 1.11 -18.91 10.64
CA ARG A 80 -0.27 -19.34 10.49
C ARG A 80 -0.71 -19.35 9.03
N LEU A 81 -0.40 -18.30 8.26
CA LEU A 81 -0.72 -18.23 6.84
C LEU A 81 -0.05 -19.37 6.06
N ARG A 82 1.23 -19.66 6.31
CA ARG A 82 1.92 -20.80 5.69
C ARG A 82 1.24 -22.13 6.02
N ALA A 83 0.87 -22.36 7.29
CA ALA A 83 0.16 -23.56 7.71
C ALA A 83 -1.24 -23.71 7.05
N GLU A 84 -1.88 -22.59 6.69
CA GLU A 84 -3.14 -22.57 5.93
C GLU A 84 -2.92 -22.68 4.40
N GLY A 85 -1.69 -22.87 3.94
CA GLY A 85 -1.34 -23.10 2.54
C GLY A 85 -1.16 -21.84 1.70
N TYR A 86 -0.87 -20.69 2.33
CA TYR A 86 -0.43 -19.50 1.60
C TYR A 86 1.03 -19.67 1.18
N ASP A 87 1.32 -19.30 -0.07
CA ASP A 87 2.66 -19.34 -0.64
C ASP A 87 3.21 -17.92 -0.77
N PHE A 88 4.36 -17.72 -0.17
CA PHE A 88 5.14 -16.49 -0.23
C PHE A 88 6.64 -16.79 -0.36
N GLY A 89 6.98 -17.98 -0.87
CA GLY A 89 8.35 -18.43 -1.09
C GLY A 89 8.92 -19.35 0.00
N PRO A 90 10.21 -19.71 -0.14
CA PRO A 90 10.95 -20.52 0.84
C PRO A 90 10.92 -19.88 2.24
N GLU A 91 10.91 -20.70 3.30
CA GLU A 91 10.82 -20.16 4.68
C GLU A 91 12.12 -19.50 5.13
N GLU A 92 13.23 -20.01 4.63
CA GLU A 92 14.58 -19.50 4.82
C GLU A 92 14.77 -18.09 4.25
N ASP A 93 13.97 -17.71 3.24
CA ASP A 93 14.01 -16.39 2.62
C ASP A 93 13.22 -15.34 3.42
N ILE A 94 12.52 -15.75 4.48
CA ILE A 94 11.69 -14.86 5.31
C ILE A 94 12.34 -14.72 6.70
N PRO A 95 12.98 -13.58 6.99
CA PRO A 95 13.64 -13.32 8.26
C PRO A 95 12.67 -13.48 9.45
N GLY A 96 13.13 -14.11 10.52
CA GLY A 96 12.32 -14.38 11.70
C GLY A 96 11.37 -15.57 11.59
N LEU A 97 11.09 -16.11 10.39
CA LEU A 97 10.05 -17.12 10.24
C LEU A 97 10.46 -18.48 10.82
N VAL A 98 11.68 -18.94 10.55
CA VAL A 98 12.20 -20.22 11.06
C VAL A 98 12.62 -20.08 12.53
N SER A 99 13.41 -19.05 12.86
CA SER A 99 13.89 -18.75 14.21
C SER A 99 12.73 -18.46 15.18
N GLY A 100 11.68 -17.80 14.70
CA GLY A 100 10.60 -17.28 15.52
C GLY A 100 10.90 -15.93 16.16
N ASP A 101 12.01 -15.32 15.77
CA ASP A 101 12.45 -14.03 16.27
C ASP A 101 11.86 -12.90 15.44
N GLY A 102 11.01 -12.08 16.06
CA GLY A 102 10.42 -10.92 15.42
C GLY A 102 11.45 -9.83 15.09
N ASP A 103 12.56 -9.76 15.83
CA ASP A 103 13.57 -8.72 15.63
C ASP A 103 14.28 -8.91 14.28
N GLU A 104 14.53 -10.15 13.86
CA GLU A 104 15.10 -10.47 12.53
C GLU A 104 14.23 -9.91 11.40
N LEU A 105 12.90 -10.00 11.52
CA LEU A 105 11.96 -9.44 10.55
C LEU A 105 12.06 -7.91 10.49
N ILE A 106 12.12 -7.24 11.64
CA ILE A 106 12.20 -5.77 11.69
C ILE A 106 13.54 -5.27 11.15
N TYR A 107 14.64 -5.93 11.50
CA TYR A 107 15.96 -5.55 10.99
C TYR A 107 16.06 -5.71 9.47
N ALA A 108 15.52 -6.80 8.93
CA ALA A 108 15.49 -6.99 7.48
C ALA A 108 14.63 -5.93 6.77
N LEU A 109 13.49 -5.54 7.34
CA LEU A 109 12.67 -4.44 6.79
C LEU A 109 13.39 -3.09 6.81
N ILE A 110 14.18 -2.83 7.85
CA ILE A 110 15.02 -1.62 7.94
C ILE A 110 16.12 -1.65 6.89
N GLU A 111 16.83 -2.78 6.77
CA GLU A 111 17.95 -2.96 5.84
C GLU A 111 17.51 -2.86 4.38
N ALA A 112 16.32 -3.37 4.07
CA ALA A 112 15.73 -3.32 2.73
C ALA A 112 15.39 -1.90 2.24
N GLY A 113 15.56 -0.87 3.07
CA GLY A 113 15.38 0.53 2.71
C GLY A 113 14.05 1.10 3.21
N GLY A 114 13.98 1.36 4.52
CA GLY A 114 12.88 2.13 5.09
C GLY A 114 12.83 3.59 4.58
N HIS A 115 11.70 4.26 4.78
CA HIS A 115 11.50 5.66 4.35
C HIS A 115 12.09 6.71 5.33
N ASP A 116 13.05 6.34 6.17
CA ASP A 116 13.74 7.27 7.09
C ASP A 116 14.90 7.95 6.35
N GLN A 117 14.71 9.21 5.96
CA GLN A 117 15.68 9.96 5.15
C GLN A 117 17.05 10.14 5.82
N GLU A 118 17.16 10.03 7.15
CA GLU A 118 18.45 10.09 7.84
C GLU A 118 19.29 8.83 7.64
N TRP A 119 18.64 7.71 7.27
CA TRP A 119 19.26 6.39 7.18
C TRP A 119 19.16 5.78 5.78
N LEU A 120 18.32 6.33 4.90
CA LEU A 120 18.22 5.91 3.52
C LEU A 120 19.38 6.47 2.69
N THR A 121 20.30 5.59 2.32
CA THR A 121 21.40 5.94 1.42
C THR A 121 20.95 5.89 -0.04
N GLU A 122 21.63 6.65 -0.91
CA GLU A 122 21.41 6.59 -2.38
C GLU A 122 21.60 5.16 -2.91
N GLU A 123 22.55 4.40 -2.34
CA GLU A 123 22.79 3.01 -2.71
C GLU A 123 21.61 2.10 -2.35
N GLN A 124 20.99 2.28 -1.18
CA GLN A 124 19.78 1.53 -0.80
C GLN A 124 18.59 1.89 -1.68
N LEU A 125 18.42 3.17 -2.02
CA LEU A 125 17.36 3.61 -2.94
C LEU A 125 17.55 3.01 -4.33
N ALA A 126 18.78 3.06 -4.88
CA ALA A 126 19.10 2.50 -6.19
C ALA A 126 18.96 0.98 -6.25
N LYS A 127 19.21 0.28 -5.13
CA LYS A 127 19.07 -1.18 -5.01
C LYS A 127 17.63 -1.64 -4.79
N ASN A 128 16.68 -0.72 -4.58
CA ASN A 128 15.29 -1.10 -4.34
C ASN A 128 14.72 -1.82 -5.58
N PRO A 129 14.30 -3.09 -5.46
CA PRO A 129 13.78 -3.86 -6.58
C PRO A 129 12.39 -3.38 -7.04
N VAL A 130 11.68 -2.65 -6.18
CA VAL A 130 10.37 -2.08 -6.51
C VAL A 130 10.59 -0.66 -7.02
N ARG A 131 10.36 -0.47 -8.32
CA ARG A 131 10.46 0.82 -8.99
C ARG A 131 9.19 1.08 -9.77
N ILE A 132 8.67 2.30 -9.69
CA ILE A 132 7.52 2.76 -10.46
C ILE A 132 8.04 3.76 -11.49
N PRO A 133 7.95 3.45 -12.80
CA PRO A 133 8.29 4.43 -13.83
C PRO A 133 7.48 5.71 -13.64
N ALA A 134 8.13 6.87 -13.65
CA ALA A 134 7.42 8.11 -13.40
C ALA A 134 6.31 8.38 -14.43
N ALA A 135 6.44 7.85 -15.65
CA ALA A 135 5.38 7.88 -16.66
C ALA A 135 4.11 7.12 -16.23
N ASP A 136 4.27 5.96 -15.57
CA ASP A 136 3.14 5.19 -15.04
C ASP A 136 2.48 5.91 -13.87
N TYR A 137 3.28 6.48 -12.96
CA TYR A 137 2.78 7.31 -11.87
C TYR A 137 2.01 8.52 -12.39
N ARG A 138 2.57 9.27 -13.35
CA ARG A 138 1.90 10.43 -13.98
C ARG A 138 0.58 10.03 -14.65
N ARG A 139 0.54 8.89 -15.34
CA ARG A 139 -0.70 8.37 -15.95
C ARG A 139 -1.77 8.10 -14.91
N TRP A 140 -1.44 7.41 -13.81
CA TRP A 140 -2.41 7.12 -12.75
C TRP A 140 -2.83 8.39 -11.99
N PHE A 141 -1.87 9.28 -11.72
CA PHE A 141 -2.13 10.54 -11.04
C PHE A 141 -3.13 11.40 -11.83
N ALA A 142 -3.03 11.42 -13.17
CA ALA A 142 -3.95 12.15 -14.03
C ALA A 142 -5.40 11.66 -14.01
N GLU A 143 -5.67 10.43 -13.53
CA GLU A 143 -7.04 9.91 -13.36
C GLU A 143 -7.72 10.44 -12.08
N LEU A 144 -6.98 11.10 -11.19
CA LEU A 144 -7.52 11.65 -9.95
C LEU A 144 -8.32 12.96 -10.18
N PRO A 145 -9.32 13.26 -9.32
CA PRO A 145 -10.03 14.53 -9.37
C PRO A 145 -9.08 15.72 -9.33
N GLU A 146 -9.35 16.74 -10.14
CA GLU A 146 -8.51 17.94 -10.26
C GLU A 146 -8.25 18.61 -8.91
N GLU A 147 -9.27 18.73 -8.05
CA GLU A 147 -9.13 19.29 -6.71
C GLU A 147 -8.06 18.56 -5.87
N LEU A 148 -8.03 17.23 -5.94
CA LEU A 148 -7.03 16.42 -5.24
C LEU A 148 -5.63 16.61 -5.85
N ARG A 149 -5.53 16.62 -7.19
CA ARG A 149 -4.26 16.81 -7.88
C ARG A 149 -3.64 18.16 -7.52
N THR A 150 -4.43 19.23 -7.60
CA THR A 150 -3.99 20.60 -7.26
C THR A 150 -3.50 20.70 -5.81
N ALA A 151 -4.26 20.13 -4.86
CA ALA A 151 -3.86 20.16 -3.45
C ALA A 151 -2.54 19.40 -3.18
N VAL A 152 -2.33 18.27 -3.87
CA VAL A 152 -1.07 17.52 -3.80
C VAL A 152 0.08 18.32 -4.40
N GLU A 153 -0.09 18.86 -5.60
CA GLU A 153 0.96 19.60 -6.31
C GLU A 153 1.37 20.90 -5.59
N GLU A 154 0.44 21.54 -4.87
CA GLU A 154 0.73 22.73 -4.05
C GLU A 154 1.75 22.43 -2.93
N HIS A 155 1.69 21.24 -2.34
CA HIS A 155 2.54 20.88 -1.19
C HIS A 155 3.77 20.06 -1.58
N TRP A 156 3.69 19.30 -2.69
CA TRP A 156 4.69 18.29 -3.06
C TRP A 156 5.30 18.51 -4.45
N GLY A 157 4.88 19.56 -5.16
CA GLY A 157 5.31 19.83 -6.52
C GLY A 157 4.62 18.94 -7.57
N PRO A 158 4.89 19.16 -8.87
CA PRO A 158 4.30 18.39 -9.95
C PRO A 158 4.73 16.93 -9.89
N ALA A 159 3.83 16.01 -10.27
CA ALA A 159 4.14 14.58 -10.38
C ALA A 159 5.41 14.33 -11.24
N PRO A 160 6.40 13.53 -10.77
CA PRO A 160 6.36 12.58 -9.66
C PRO A 160 6.74 13.13 -8.28
N GLY A 161 6.99 14.44 -8.16
CA GLY A 161 7.57 15.05 -6.96
C GLY A 161 9.09 14.85 -6.90
N GLU A 162 9.65 14.99 -5.71
CA GLU A 162 11.10 14.88 -5.47
C GLU A 162 11.46 13.80 -4.44
N MET A 163 10.46 13.24 -3.77
CA MET A 163 10.66 12.27 -2.70
C MET A 163 10.93 10.88 -3.26
N PHE A 164 12.09 10.31 -2.92
CA PHE A 164 12.52 8.96 -3.32
C PHE A 164 12.62 8.77 -4.85
N VAL A 165 12.80 9.86 -5.61
CA VAL A 165 12.99 9.78 -7.06
C VAL A 165 14.46 9.45 -7.37
N ASP A 166 14.66 8.40 -8.17
CA ASP A 166 15.97 7.98 -8.64
C ASP A 166 16.08 8.12 -10.16
N ARG A 167 17.07 8.91 -10.58
CA ARG A 167 17.38 9.23 -11.98
C ARG A 167 18.57 8.45 -12.54
N SER A 168 19.18 7.58 -11.73
CA SER A 168 20.43 6.91 -12.09
C SER A 168 20.25 5.84 -13.17
N ALA A 169 19.12 5.13 -13.16
CA ALA A 169 18.84 4.01 -14.06
C ALA A 169 17.91 4.37 -15.23
N ASN A 170 17.00 5.32 -15.04
CA ASN A 170 16.02 5.75 -16.03
C ASN A 170 16.06 7.27 -16.23
N PRO A 171 16.38 7.77 -17.44
CA PRO A 171 16.44 9.21 -17.71
C PRO A 171 15.05 9.88 -17.66
N GLU A 172 13.95 9.11 -17.69
CA GLU A 172 12.57 9.60 -17.54
C GLU A 172 12.05 9.54 -16.08
N ASP A 173 12.96 9.30 -15.13
CA ASP A 173 12.76 9.11 -13.70
C ASP A 173 12.05 7.80 -13.29
N ASP A 174 12.50 7.19 -12.19
CA ASP A 174 11.75 6.18 -11.44
C ASP A 174 11.52 6.66 -10.01
N ILE A 175 10.41 6.22 -9.41
CA ILE A 175 10.10 6.33 -7.97
C ILE A 175 10.36 5.00 -7.30
#